data_AF-A0A524DT01-F1
#
_entry.id   AF-A0A524DT01-F1
#
_cell.length_a   1.000
_cell.length_b   1.000
_cell.length_c   1.000
_cell.angle_alpha   90.00
_cell.angle_beta   90.00
_cell.angle_gamma   90.00
#
_symmetry.space_group_name_H-M   'P 1'
#
loop_
_entity.id
_entity.type
_entity.pdbx_description
1 polymer ?
#
loop_
_entity_poly.entity_id
_entity_poly.type
_entity_poly.pdbx_seq_one_letter_code
_entity_poly.pdbx_strand_id
1 'polypeptide(L)'
;MIQSFKYDSSHTIHNIVSKKYYSHLNQRKIEQKGKTMIKRVKGFDPEFMDYASKFESEINRGISTLCILSIINQYDDEGIHGYQISKDLQEKTNEILIIEEGTLYPILRKLEEDGIIKAEREKTGRRRKFYFITEKGRRVFNFLSGFFSKLTEAIAPLFDVNVKLKRDQYFYCPNCANKIDLSNNDINFCDVCGHKIDPELKSRGFLNE
;
A
#
# COMPACT_ATOMS: atom_id res chain seq x y z
N MET A 1 5.58 39.01 -1.79
CA MET A 1 4.32 38.73 -2.51
C MET A 1 4.55 37.44 -3.30
N ILE A 2 4.32 36.29 -2.67
CA ILE A 2 4.60 34.97 -3.27
C ILE A 2 3.39 34.60 -4.13
N GLN A 3 3.59 34.55 -5.45
CA GLN A 3 2.56 34.09 -6.37
C GLN A 3 2.31 32.60 -6.12
N SER A 4 1.09 32.29 -5.70
CA SER A 4 0.54 30.93 -5.63
C SER A 4 0.57 30.30 -7.03
N PHE A 5 1.39 29.27 -7.22
CA PHE A 5 1.23 28.36 -8.34
C PHE A 5 -0.08 27.59 -8.13
N LYS A 6 -1.12 27.97 -8.89
CA LYS A 6 -2.36 27.19 -8.97
C LYS A 6 -2.04 25.91 -9.75
N TYR A 7 -2.05 24.78 -9.06
CA TYR A 7 -1.98 23.45 -9.67
C TYR A 7 -3.33 23.18 -10.33
N ASP A 8 -3.36 23.17 -11.67
CA ASP A 8 -4.57 22.89 -12.45
C ASP A 8 -4.86 21.39 -12.43
N SER A 9 -5.90 21.00 -11.68
CA SER A 9 -6.30 19.61 -11.40
C SER A 9 -7.06 18.93 -12.54
N SER A 10 -7.06 19.49 -13.75
CA SER A 10 -7.91 19.04 -14.86
C SER A 10 -7.25 18.07 -15.86
N HIS A 11 -5.95 17.77 -15.72
CA HIS A 11 -5.27 16.74 -16.52
C HIS A 11 -4.64 15.67 -15.62
N THR A 12 -5.49 14.70 -15.23
CA THR A 12 -5.15 13.28 -15.08
C THR A 12 -3.94 12.96 -14.18
N ILE A 13 -4.19 12.78 -12.88
CA ILE A 13 -3.32 12.04 -11.93
C ILE A 13 -3.22 10.53 -12.29
N HIS A 14 -3.81 10.09 -13.40
CA HIS A 14 -3.86 8.69 -13.86
C HIS A 14 -2.51 8.08 -14.34
N ASN A 15 -1.34 8.65 -14.01
CA ASN A 15 -0.12 8.23 -14.71
C ASN A 15 1.21 8.59 -14.04
N ILE A 16 1.34 8.50 -12.71
CA ILE A 16 2.61 8.91 -12.08
C ILE A 16 3.72 7.84 -12.21
N VAL A 17 3.41 6.54 -12.38
CA VAL A 17 4.36 5.47 -11.98
C VAL A 17 4.52 4.29 -12.96
N SER A 18 3.80 4.25 -14.08
CA SER A 18 3.93 3.09 -14.99
C SER A 18 5.09 3.27 -15.98
N LYS A 19 5.79 2.17 -16.33
CA LYS A 19 6.70 2.09 -17.49
C LYS A 19 6.08 2.68 -18.77
N LYS A 20 4.75 2.61 -18.90
CA LYS A 20 3.98 3.21 -19.99
C LYS A 20 4.04 4.73 -19.96
N TYR A 21 3.91 5.38 -18.80
CA TYR A 21 4.08 6.83 -18.63
C TYR A 21 5.47 7.31 -19.09
N TYR A 22 6.53 6.66 -18.61
CA TYR A 22 7.91 7.03 -18.96
C TYR A 22 8.25 6.80 -20.43
N SER A 23 7.69 5.76 -21.05
CA SER A 23 7.83 5.55 -22.50
C SER A 23 7.22 6.69 -23.34
N HIS A 24 6.18 7.37 -22.82
CA HIS A 24 5.54 8.53 -23.45
C HIS A 24 6.21 9.87 -23.09
N LEU A 25 7.03 9.94 -22.04
CA LEU A 25 7.78 11.17 -21.71
C LEU A 25 8.83 11.53 -22.75
N ASN A 26 9.24 10.59 -23.59
CA ASN A 26 10.10 10.86 -24.74
C ASN A 26 9.41 11.66 -25.85
N GLN A 27 8.07 11.60 -25.93
CA GLN A 27 7.30 11.99 -27.10
C GLN A 27 5.89 12.47 -26.72
N ARG A 28 5.60 13.76 -26.90
CA ARG A 28 4.24 14.31 -26.74
C ARG A 28 3.51 14.32 -28.07
N LYS A 29 2.29 13.75 -28.10
CA LYS A 29 1.34 13.94 -29.21
C LYS A 29 0.72 15.34 -29.09
N ILE A 30 0.77 16.10 -30.18
CA ILE A 30 0.20 17.44 -30.28
C ILE A 30 -0.68 17.46 -31.53
N GLU A 31 -1.90 17.99 -31.40
CA GLU A 31 -2.76 18.24 -32.55
C GLU A 31 -2.55 19.66 -33.05
N GLN A 32 -2.19 19.79 -34.33
CA GLN A 32 -2.04 21.11 -34.96
C GLN A 32 -2.56 21.03 -36.41
N LYS A 33 -3.50 21.92 -36.76
CA LYS A 33 -4.13 21.99 -38.10
C LYS A 33 -4.69 20.64 -38.59
N GLY A 34 -5.40 19.92 -37.73
CA GLY A 34 -6.03 18.63 -38.07
C GLY A 34 -5.06 17.46 -38.28
N LYS A 35 -3.78 17.61 -37.90
CA LYS A 35 -2.77 16.54 -37.94
C LYS A 35 -2.22 16.26 -36.54
N THR A 36 -2.10 14.98 -36.21
CA THR A 36 -1.39 14.53 -35.00
C THR A 36 0.12 14.53 -35.28
N MET A 37 0.87 15.32 -34.51
CA MET A 37 2.33 15.40 -34.57
C MET A 37 2.95 14.83 -33.29
N ILE A 38 4.10 14.18 -33.41
CA ILE A 38 4.89 13.72 -32.26
C ILE A 38 6.08 14.66 -32.08
N LYS A 39 6.19 15.33 -30.93
CA LYS A 39 7.36 16.14 -30.56
C LYS A 39 8.17 15.45 -29.47
N ARG A 40 9.50 15.43 -29.62
CA ARG A 40 10.41 15.03 -28.54
C ARG A 40 10.36 16.04 -27.40
N VAL A 41 10.34 15.54 -26.16
CA VAL A 41 10.41 16.40 -24.98
C VAL A 41 11.85 16.90 -24.82
N LYS A 42 12.01 18.23 -24.69
CA LYS A 42 13.32 18.84 -24.40
C LYS A 42 13.76 18.45 -22.99
N GLY A 43 15.01 18.04 -22.82
CA GLY A 43 15.58 17.68 -21.51
C GLY A 43 15.24 16.27 -21.02
N PHE A 44 14.79 15.37 -21.89
CA PHE A 44 14.68 13.95 -21.53
C PHE A 44 16.08 13.35 -21.32
N ASP A 45 16.31 12.79 -20.14
CA ASP A 45 17.53 12.05 -19.79
C ASP A 45 17.19 10.55 -19.65
N PRO A 46 17.59 9.71 -20.62
CA PRO A 46 17.28 8.28 -20.61
C PRO A 46 17.89 7.53 -19.42
N GLU A 47 19.08 7.91 -18.98
CA GLU A 47 19.81 7.22 -17.92
C GLU A 47 19.17 7.49 -16.56
N PHE A 48 18.83 8.76 -16.31
CA PHE A 48 18.05 9.14 -15.14
C PHE A 48 16.72 8.39 -15.07
N MET A 49 16.00 8.31 -16.19
CA MET A 49 14.69 7.64 -16.23
C MET A 49 14.79 6.13 -15.99
N ASP A 50 15.81 5.48 -16.55
CA ASP A 50 16.06 4.06 -16.30
C ASP A 50 16.34 3.81 -14.81
N TYR A 51 17.21 4.62 -14.20
CA TYR A 51 17.50 4.54 -12.77
C TYR A 51 16.25 4.74 -11.91
N ALA A 52 15.49 5.82 -12.13
CA ALA A 52 14.30 6.14 -11.37
C ALA A 52 13.25 5.02 -11.44
N SER A 53 12.97 4.49 -12.64
CA SER A 53 11.97 3.43 -12.84
C SER A 53 12.37 2.10 -12.19
N LYS A 54 13.67 1.79 -12.15
CA LYS A 54 14.19 0.61 -11.45
C LYS A 54 14.00 0.74 -9.94
N PHE A 55 14.41 1.87 -9.38
CA PHE A 55 14.26 2.14 -7.95
C PHE A 55 12.79 2.14 -7.50
N GLU A 56 11.92 2.75 -8.29
CA GLU A 56 10.47 2.73 -8.05
C GLU A 56 9.91 1.30 -8.08
N SER A 57 10.37 0.45 -9.00
CA SER A 57 9.98 -0.95 -9.06
C SER A 57 10.41 -1.73 -7.81
N GLU A 58 11.57 -1.41 -7.24
CA GLU A 58 12.06 -2.00 -5.98
C GLU A 58 11.18 -1.59 -4.79
N ILE A 59 10.82 -0.30 -4.70
CA ILE A 59 9.88 0.20 -3.69
C ILE A 59 8.53 -0.51 -3.82
N ASN A 60 7.96 -0.52 -5.03
CA ASN A 60 6.68 -1.16 -5.31
C ASN A 60 6.69 -2.63 -4.92
N ARG A 61 7.76 -3.36 -5.26
CA ARG A 61 7.94 -4.76 -4.84
C ARG A 61 8.00 -4.90 -3.33
N GLY A 62 8.68 -3.99 -2.63
CA GLY A 62 8.80 -3.98 -1.17
C GLY A 62 7.45 -3.79 -0.46
N ILE A 63 6.58 -2.93 -0.98
CA ILE A 63 5.29 -2.62 -0.35
C ILE A 63 4.14 -3.53 -0.82
N SER A 64 4.27 -4.18 -1.98
CA SER A 64 3.18 -4.94 -2.62
C SER A 64 2.53 -5.95 -1.69
N THR A 65 3.32 -6.76 -0.96
CA THR A 65 2.78 -7.76 -0.04
C THR A 65 1.94 -7.14 1.07
N LEU A 66 2.41 -6.04 1.67
CA LEU A 66 1.68 -5.33 2.72
C LEU A 66 0.35 -4.77 2.17
N CYS A 67 0.39 -4.15 0.99
CA CYS A 67 -0.79 -3.59 0.35
C CYS A 67 -1.81 -4.67 -0.02
N ILE A 68 -1.37 -5.81 -0.56
CA ILE A 68 -2.23 -6.97 -0.85
C ILE A 68 -2.90 -7.48 0.44
N LEU A 69 -2.13 -7.68 1.52
CA LEU A 69 -2.68 -8.12 2.80
C LEU A 69 -3.68 -7.10 3.38
N SER A 70 -3.42 -5.80 3.20
CA SER A 70 -4.34 -4.74 3.61
C SER A 70 -5.70 -4.85 2.93
N ILE A 71 -5.72 -5.15 1.62
CA ILE A 71 -6.97 -5.36 0.88
C ILE A 71 -7.67 -6.63 1.37
N ILE A 72 -6.96 -7.77 1.42
CA ILE A 72 -7.58 -9.03 1.87
C ILE A 72 -8.16 -8.90 3.29
N ASN A 73 -7.46 -8.20 4.20
CA ASN A 73 -7.92 -7.97 5.57
C ASN A 73 -9.24 -7.18 5.65
N GLN A 74 -9.55 -6.33 4.67
CA GLN A 74 -10.80 -5.54 4.66
C GLN A 74 -12.04 -6.36 4.31
N TYR A 75 -11.88 -7.49 3.62
CA TYR A 75 -12.97 -8.37 3.22
C TYR A 75 -13.26 -9.49 4.22
N ASP A 76 -12.36 -9.69 5.19
CA ASP A 76 -12.54 -10.60 6.32
C ASP A 76 -13.13 -11.98 5.92
N ASP A 77 -14.32 -12.32 6.43
CA ASP A 77 -15.03 -13.57 6.17
C ASP A 77 -15.68 -13.66 4.79
N GLU A 78 -15.86 -12.54 4.07
CA GLU A 78 -16.40 -12.55 2.70
C GLU A 78 -15.35 -13.06 1.69
N GLY A 79 -14.08 -12.78 1.98
CA GLY A 79 -12.95 -13.06 1.08
C GLY A 79 -12.98 -12.22 -0.19
N ILE A 80 -11.90 -12.28 -0.97
CA ILE A 80 -11.76 -11.46 -2.16
C ILE A 80 -11.12 -12.21 -3.33
N HIS A 81 -11.59 -11.91 -4.54
CA HIS A 81 -11.00 -12.42 -5.77
C HIS A 81 -9.70 -11.72 -6.14
N GLY A 82 -8.75 -12.47 -6.71
CA GLY A 82 -7.46 -11.93 -7.18
C GLY A 82 -7.59 -10.69 -8.06
N TYR A 83 -8.44 -10.74 -9.09
CA TYR A 83 -8.70 -9.57 -9.95
C TYR A 83 -9.21 -8.35 -9.16
N GLN A 84 -10.12 -8.57 -8.21
CA GLN A 84 -10.65 -7.49 -7.37
C GLN A 84 -9.58 -6.91 -6.46
N ILE A 85 -8.60 -7.69 -5.99
CA ILE A 85 -7.44 -7.18 -5.22
C ILE A 85 -6.66 -6.15 -6.05
N SER A 86 -6.28 -6.48 -7.28
CA SER A 86 -5.56 -5.54 -8.16
C SER A 86 -6.36 -4.28 -8.44
N LYS A 87 -7.67 -4.43 -8.70
CA LYS A 87 -8.57 -3.31 -8.97
C LYS A 87 -8.70 -2.38 -7.75
N ASP A 88 -8.94 -2.95 -6.57
CA ASP A 88 -9.03 -2.21 -5.31
C ASP A 88 -7.73 -1.44 -5.00
N LEU A 89 -6.57 -2.07 -5.22
CA LEU A 89 -5.28 -1.41 -5.03
C LEU A 89 -5.12 -0.22 -5.97
N GLN A 90 -5.43 -0.41 -7.26
CA GLN A 90 -5.36 0.65 -8.24
C GLN A 90 -6.28 1.82 -7.86
N GLU A 91 -7.54 1.55 -7.52
CA GLU A 91 -8.51 2.58 -7.16
C GLU A 91 -8.14 3.30 -5.86
N LYS A 92 -7.81 2.56 -4.80
CA LYS A 92 -7.49 3.13 -3.48
C LYS A 92 -6.16 3.88 -3.44
N THR A 93 -5.27 3.64 -4.41
CA THR A 93 -3.98 4.33 -4.51
C THR A 93 -3.94 5.39 -5.60
N ASN A 94 -5.09 5.78 -6.16
CA ASN A 94 -5.17 6.75 -7.27
C ASN A 94 -4.25 6.35 -8.44
N GLU A 95 -4.23 5.06 -8.76
CA GLU A 95 -3.43 4.44 -9.82
C GLU A 95 -1.91 4.54 -9.66
N ILE A 96 -1.42 4.91 -8.48
CA ILE A 96 0.02 4.95 -8.18
C ILE A 96 0.57 3.54 -8.03
N LEU A 97 -0.12 2.66 -7.30
CA LEU A 97 0.29 1.27 -7.12
C LEU A 97 -0.54 0.36 -8.01
N ILE A 98 0.07 -0.08 -9.12
CA ILE A 98 -0.53 -1.02 -10.06
C ILE A 98 0.19 -2.36 -9.92
N ILE A 99 -0.55 -3.39 -9.49
CA ILE A 99 -0.03 -4.75 -9.39
C ILE A 99 -0.67 -5.59 -10.50
N GLU A 100 0.14 -5.87 -11.52
CA GLU A 100 -0.23 -6.75 -12.63
C GLU A 100 -0.42 -8.20 -12.18
N GLU A 101 -1.22 -8.97 -12.92
CA GLU A 101 -1.49 -10.38 -12.61
C GLU A 101 -0.22 -11.22 -12.49
N GLY A 102 0.78 -10.94 -13.36
CA GLY A 102 2.08 -11.62 -13.35
C GLY A 102 2.86 -11.44 -12.05
N THR A 103 2.57 -10.39 -11.26
CA THR A 103 3.16 -10.14 -9.94
C THR A 103 2.23 -10.57 -8.81
N LEU A 104 0.93 -10.31 -8.95
CA LEU A 104 -0.06 -10.60 -7.92
C LEU A 104 -0.12 -12.09 -7.59
N TYR A 105 -0.30 -12.95 -8.60
CA TYR A 105 -0.58 -14.37 -8.35
C TYR A 105 0.61 -15.14 -7.75
N PRO A 106 1.88 -14.87 -8.13
CA PRO A 106 3.02 -15.41 -7.39
C PRO A 106 3.05 -15.01 -5.91
N ILE A 107 2.73 -13.75 -5.59
CA ILE A 107 2.66 -13.29 -4.19
C ILE A 107 1.53 -14.02 -3.45
N LEU A 108 0.33 -14.08 -4.02
CA LEU A 108 -0.80 -14.79 -3.42
C LEU A 108 -0.49 -16.27 -3.17
N ARG A 109 0.15 -16.94 -4.14
CA ARG A 109 0.56 -18.34 -3.99
C ARG A 109 1.54 -18.51 -2.84
N LYS A 110 2.53 -17.62 -2.72
CA LYS A 110 3.50 -17.65 -1.62
C LYS A 110 2.83 -17.42 -0.25
N LEU A 111 1.92 -16.45 -0.17
CA LEU A 111 1.16 -16.18 1.05
C LEU A 111 0.25 -17.36 1.44
N GLU A 112 -0.32 -18.06 0.46
CA GLU A 112 -1.13 -19.28 0.65
C GLU A 112 -0.25 -20.43 1.17
N GLU A 113 0.91 -20.67 0.55
CA GLU A 113 1.90 -21.67 0.98
C GLU A 113 2.41 -21.42 2.42
N ASP A 114 2.63 -20.16 2.77
CA ASP A 114 3.11 -19.76 4.11
C ASP A 114 1.97 -19.75 5.16
N GLY A 115 0.73 -20.05 4.77
CA GLY A 115 -0.45 -20.05 5.64
C GLY A 115 -0.87 -18.67 6.14
N ILE A 116 -0.41 -17.61 5.48
CA ILE A 116 -0.75 -16.21 5.78
C ILE A 116 -2.16 -15.91 5.24
N ILE A 117 -2.53 -16.52 4.12
CA ILE A 117 -3.88 -16.49 3.58
C ILE A 117 -4.36 -17.91 3.32
N LYS A 118 -5.68 -18.11 3.24
CA LYS A 118 -6.30 -19.34 2.72
C LYS A 118 -7.02 -19.03 1.41
N ALA A 119 -7.14 -20.03 0.54
CA ALA A 119 -7.90 -19.91 -0.70
C ALA A 119 -9.04 -20.92 -0.75
N GLU A 120 -10.23 -20.46 -1.12
CA GLU A 120 -11.40 -21.32 -1.36
C GLU A 120 -11.84 -21.20 -2.82
N ARG A 121 -12.34 -22.30 -3.40
CA ARG A 121 -12.83 -22.34 -4.77
C ARG A 121 -14.35 -22.34 -4.77
N GLU A 122 -14.93 -21.53 -5.63
CA GLU A 122 -16.37 -21.57 -5.88
C GLU A 122 -16.80 -22.95 -6.38
N LYS A 123 -17.89 -23.51 -5.80
CA LYS A 123 -18.35 -24.89 -6.08
C LYS A 123 -19.01 -25.05 -7.45
N THR A 124 -19.45 -23.96 -8.08
CA THR A 124 -20.20 -23.98 -9.35
C THR A 124 -19.70 -22.89 -10.31
N GLY A 125 -19.54 -23.22 -11.58
CA GLY A 125 -19.12 -22.26 -12.62
C GLY A 125 -17.60 -22.20 -12.87
N ARG A 126 -17.15 -21.13 -13.52
CA ARG A 126 -15.71 -20.91 -13.84
C ARG A 126 -14.99 -20.77 -12.50
N ARG A 127 -14.25 -21.81 -12.08
CA ARG A 127 -13.57 -21.98 -10.78
C ARG A 127 -12.75 -20.73 -10.36
N ARG A 128 -13.40 -19.75 -9.75
CA ARG A 128 -12.71 -18.58 -9.20
C ARG A 128 -12.20 -18.92 -7.81
N LYS A 129 -10.96 -18.52 -7.52
CA LYS A 129 -10.40 -18.55 -6.16
C LYS A 129 -10.79 -17.28 -5.42
N PHE A 130 -11.23 -17.44 -4.18
CA PHE A 130 -11.35 -16.37 -3.19
C PHE A 130 -10.23 -16.54 -2.17
N TYR A 131 -9.65 -15.43 -1.74
CA TYR A 131 -8.59 -15.39 -0.75
C TYR A 131 -9.12 -14.74 0.52
N PHE A 132 -8.76 -15.35 1.66
CA PHE A 132 -9.15 -14.89 2.99
C PHE A 132 -7.91 -14.77 3.85
N ILE A 133 -7.88 -13.78 4.74
CA ILE A 133 -6.80 -13.65 5.70
C ILE A 133 -6.92 -14.74 6.77
N THR A 134 -5.81 -15.34 7.20
CA THR A 134 -5.81 -16.25 8.36
C THR A 134 -5.49 -15.47 9.63
N GLU A 135 -5.67 -16.08 10.80
CA GLU A 135 -5.25 -15.45 12.06
C GLU A 135 -3.74 -15.15 12.08
N LYS A 136 -2.94 -16.09 11.58
CA LYS A 136 -1.50 -15.86 11.37
C LYS A 136 -1.27 -14.66 10.44
N GLY A 137 -2.04 -14.56 9.36
CA GLY A 137 -1.94 -13.44 8.43
C GLY A 137 -2.33 -12.10 9.03
N ARG A 138 -3.34 -12.06 9.90
CA ARG A 138 -3.75 -10.85 10.60
C ARG A 138 -2.66 -10.34 11.53
N ARG A 139 -1.99 -11.24 12.27
CA ARG A 139 -0.82 -10.91 13.09
C ARG A 139 0.33 -10.36 12.25
N VAL A 140 0.64 -11.00 11.12
CA VAL A 140 1.66 -10.52 10.17
C VAL A 140 1.29 -9.14 9.61
N PHE A 141 0.04 -8.93 9.21
CA PHE A 141 -0.46 -7.66 8.71
C PHE A 141 -0.37 -6.55 9.76
N ASN A 142 -0.76 -6.82 11.00
CA ASN A 142 -0.68 -5.86 12.10
C ASN A 142 0.77 -5.45 12.41
N PHE A 143 1.68 -6.42 12.40
CA PHE A 143 3.11 -6.14 12.56
C PHE A 143 3.65 -5.29 11.42
N LEU A 144 3.48 -5.72 10.16
CA LEU A 144 4.02 -5.03 9.00
C LEU A 144 3.40 -3.63 8.81
N SER A 145 2.08 -3.49 9.00
CA SER A 145 1.42 -2.18 8.90
C SER A 145 1.82 -1.25 10.05
N GLY A 146 2.05 -1.79 11.24
CA GLY A 146 2.59 -1.06 12.38
C GLY A 146 4.01 -0.55 12.13
N PHE A 147 4.90 -1.45 11.71
CA PHE A 147 6.26 -1.12 11.30
C PHE A 147 6.28 -0.06 10.19
N PHE A 148 5.51 -0.25 9.12
CA PHE A 148 5.44 0.70 8.01
C PHE A 148 4.94 2.09 8.46
N SER A 149 3.93 2.14 9.32
CA SER A 149 3.43 3.40 9.88
C SER A 149 4.51 4.14 10.67
N LYS A 150 5.24 3.42 11.53
CA LYS A 150 6.33 3.98 12.35
C LYS A 150 7.53 4.41 11.51
N LEU A 151 7.90 3.61 10.50
CA LEU A 151 8.96 3.96 9.55
C LEU A 151 8.59 5.23 8.78
N THR A 152 7.36 5.30 8.25
CA THR A 152 6.86 6.45 7.48
C THR A 152 6.88 7.72 8.33
N GLU A 153 6.43 7.65 9.59
CA GLU A 153 6.53 8.76 10.54
C GLU A 153 7.99 9.19 10.80
N ALA A 154 8.91 8.23 10.96
CA ALA A 154 10.31 8.52 11.25
C ALA A 154 11.05 9.18 10.08
N ILE A 155 10.74 8.80 8.84
CA ILE A 155 11.37 9.38 7.64
C ILE A 155 10.65 10.63 7.12
N ALA A 156 9.43 10.91 7.59
CA ALA A 156 8.63 12.05 7.12
C ALA A 156 9.37 13.40 7.14
N PRO A 157 10.20 13.73 8.15
CA PRO A 157 10.99 14.97 8.16
C PRO A 157 12.02 15.08 7.03
N LEU A 158 12.36 13.97 6.35
CA LEU A 158 13.29 13.97 5.22
C LEU A 158 12.63 14.34 3.88
N PHE A 159 11.30 14.34 3.81
CA PHE A 159 10.54 14.42 2.55
C PHE A 159 9.40 15.45 2.57
N ASP A 160 9.39 16.37 3.55
CA ASP A 160 8.32 17.37 3.72
C ASP A 160 6.90 16.75 3.81
N VAL A 161 6.80 15.53 4.33
CA VAL A 161 5.53 14.80 4.50
C VAL A 161 5.00 15.04 5.91
N ASN A 162 3.69 15.27 6.04
CA ASN A 162 3.02 15.25 7.33
C ASN A 162 2.32 13.91 7.55
N VAL A 163 2.70 13.20 8.61
CA VAL A 163 2.13 11.89 8.97
C VAL A 163 1.39 12.01 10.29
N LYS A 164 0.08 11.75 10.27
CA LYS A 164 -0.76 11.67 11.46
C LYS A 164 -1.20 10.23 11.69
N LEU A 165 -0.61 9.55 12.68
CA LEU A 165 -1.06 8.23 13.08
C LEU A 165 -2.33 8.32 13.93
N LYS A 166 -3.24 7.37 13.75
CA LYS A 166 -4.50 7.22 14.51
C LYS A 166 -4.25 6.63 15.91
N ARG A 167 -3.54 7.38 16.76
CA ARG A 167 -3.14 6.94 18.11
C ARG A 167 -4.30 6.86 19.12
N ASP A 168 -5.44 7.41 18.74
CA ASP A 168 -6.73 7.28 19.40
C ASP A 168 -7.38 5.92 19.16
N GLN A 169 -7.10 5.29 18.01
CA GLN A 169 -7.64 3.98 17.64
C GLN A 169 -6.62 2.85 17.82
N TYR A 170 -5.32 3.14 17.63
CA TYR A 170 -4.28 2.13 17.63
C TYR A 170 -3.14 2.46 18.58
N PHE A 171 -2.72 1.45 19.33
CA PHE A 171 -1.45 1.42 20.02
C PHE A 171 -0.38 0.81 19.13
N TYR A 172 0.80 1.42 19.10
CA TYR A 172 1.95 0.89 18.37
C TYR A 172 2.99 0.47 19.41
N CYS A 173 3.28 -0.82 19.47
CA CYS A 173 4.20 -1.37 20.46
C CYS A 173 5.58 -0.69 20.37
N PRO A 174 6.14 -0.14 21.47
CA PRO A 174 7.44 0.53 21.41
C PRO A 174 8.60 -0.42 21.11
N ASN A 175 8.45 -1.71 21.42
CA ASN A 175 9.50 -2.70 21.24
C ASN A 175 9.57 -3.25 19.81
N CYS A 176 8.42 -3.47 19.16
CA CYS A 176 8.37 -4.17 17.87
C CYS A 176 7.51 -3.46 16.81
N ALA A 177 7.00 -2.26 17.11
CA ALA A 177 6.11 -1.48 16.24
C ALA A 177 4.76 -2.15 15.88
N ASN A 178 4.44 -3.32 16.44
CA ASN A 178 3.17 -4.00 16.19
C ASN A 178 1.98 -3.06 16.44
N LYS A 179 1.06 -3.01 15.48
CA LYS A 179 -0.15 -2.19 15.55
C LYS A 179 -1.26 -2.98 16.22
N ILE A 180 -1.79 -2.44 17.30
CA ILE A 180 -2.78 -3.08 18.16
C ILE A 180 -4.02 -2.19 18.20
N ASP A 181 -5.18 -2.76 17.91
CA ASP A 181 -6.46 -2.05 17.93
C ASP A 181 -6.96 -1.89 19.37
N LEU A 182 -7.16 -0.65 19.82
CA LEU A 182 -7.58 -0.31 21.18
C LEU A 182 -9.05 -0.61 21.47
N SER A 183 -9.85 -0.96 20.46
CA SER A 183 -11.25 -1.39 20.68
C SER A 183 -11.35 -2.74 21.38
N ASN A 184 -10.26 -3.51 21.47
CA ASN A 184 -10.20 -4.75 22.21
C ASN A 184 -9.82 -4.47 23.68
N ASN A 185 -10.72 -4.77 24.62
CA ASN A 185 -10.57 -4.37 26.03
C ASN A 185 -9.56 -5.22 26.84
N ASP A 186 -9.06 -6.33 26.30
CA ASP A 186 -8.19 -7.28 27.03
C ASP A 186 -6.72 -7.25 26.57
N ILE A 187 -6.11 -6.06 26.50
CA ILE A 187 -4.73 -5.90 25.98
C ILE A 187 -3.73 -5.68 27.11
N ASN A 188 -3.26 -6.78 27.71
CA ASN A 188 -2.19 -6.72 28.72
C ASN A 188 -0.78 -6.79 28.12
N PHE A 189 -0.63 -7.46 26.96
CA PHE A 189 0.66 -7.73 26.33
C PHE A 189 0.58 -7.61 24.81
N CYS A 190 1.72 -7.29 24.19
CA CYS A 190 1.89 -7.38 22.76
C CYS A 190 1.90 -8.86 22.32
N ASP A 191 0.97 -9.23 21.46
CA ASP A 191 0.84 -10.59 20.90
C ASP A 191 1.99 -11.00 19.97
N VAL A 192 2.86 -10.05 19.59
CA VAL A 192 4.06 -10.30 18.77
C VAL A 192 5.31 -10.50 19.63
N CYS A 193 5.60 -9.58 20.56
CA CYS A 193 6.88 -9.59 21.29
C CYS A 193 6.76 -9.81 22.80
N GLY A 194 5.54 -9.93 23.34
CA GLY A 194 5.29 -10.12 24.77
C GLY A 194 5.51 -8.87 25.64
N HIS A 195 5.77 -7.71 25.04
CA HIS A 195 5.91 -6.46 25.79
C HIS A 195 4.64 -6.13 26.58
N LYS A 196 4.77 -5.77 27.86
CA LYS A 196 3.64 -5.42 28.73
C LYS A 196 3.09 -4.04 28.36
N ILE A 197 1.81 -3.96 28.04
CA ILE A 197 1.17 -2.77 27.46
C ILE A 197 0.44 -1.92 28.51
N ASP A 198 -0.16 -2.54 29.54
CA ASP A 198 -0.98 -1.85 30.54
C ASP A 198 -0.36 -0.59 31.14
N PRO A 199 0.93 -0.59 31.56
CA PRO A 199 1.52 0.59 32.19
C PRO A 199 1.48 1.81 31.26
N GLU A 200 1.63 1.58 29.95
CA GLU A 200 1.67 2.64 28.96
C GLU A 200 0.26 3.09 28.58
N LEU A 201 -0.71 2.18 28.49
CA LEU A 201 -2.12 2.54 28.28
C LEU A 201 -2.68 3.32 29.47
N LYS A 202 -2.35 2.94 30.71
CA LYS A 202 -2.71 3.69 31.93
C LYS A 202 -2.13 5.10 31.90
N SER A 203 -0.82 5.26 31.59
CA SER A 203 -0.20 6.60 31.51
C SER A 203 -0.81 7.52 30.46
N ARG A 204 -1.46 6.95 29.43
CA ARG A 204 -2.10 7.68 28.34
C ARG A 204 -3.61 7.84 28.52
N GLY A 205 -4.16 7.36 29.65
CA GLY A 205 -5.58 7.50 30.01
C GLY A 205 -6.53 6.55 29.27
N PHE A 206 -6.04 5.45 28.69
CA PHE A 206 -6.87 4.47 27.98
C PHE A 206 -7.43 3.36 28.87
N LEU A 207 -6.86 3.13 30.05
CA LEU A 207 -7.33 2.16 31.04
C LEU A 207 -7.59 2.87 32.37
N ASN A 208 -8.71 2.54 33.02
CA ASN A 208 -8.99 2.98 34.38
C ASN A 208 -8.09 2.23 35.39
N GLU A 209 -7.86 2.85 36.56
CA GLU A 209 -6.98 2.30 37.62
C GLU A 209 -7.39 0.90 38.09
#